data_AF-A0A4Y2QMS5-F1
#
_entry.id   AF-A0A4Y2QMS5-F1
#
_cell.length_a   1.000
_cell.length_b   1.000
_cell.length_c   1.000
_cell.angle_alpha   90.00
_cell.angle_beta   90.00
_cell.angle_gamma   90.00
#
_symmetry.space_group_name_H-M   'P 1'
#
loop_
_entity.id
_entity.type
_entity.pdbx_description
1 polymer ?
#
loop_
_entity_poly.entity_id
_entity_poly.type
_entity_poly.pdbx_seq_one_letter_code
_entity_poly.pdbx_strand_id
1 'polypeptide(L)'
;MQFHRGVVKQFASILPTENMKTFYFFSACFYTFLTTIYAVGRVSPACLEKEKAIALLETAQNFLTKAEVSFPSCNEYVNSTDESECGSLTFIEVSKNLISDVIKNFPTCSKPIEKDDKDDKNDKDKDDKDKDNKDKDDKIVKDGEHKDCSDILASGRNESGIYTIWTGESPTTRKQLRVYCDMETDDGGWTVI
;
A
#
# COMPACT_ATOMS: atom_id res chain seq x y z
N MET A 1 -43.47 46.92 59.93
CA MET A 1 -42.11 47.47 59.85
C MET A 1 -41.94 48.22 58.54
N GLN A 2 -41.51 49.48 58.61
CA GLN A 2 -41.08 50.28 57.45
C GLN A 2 -39.59 50.02 57.11
N PHE A 3 -39.17 50.58 55.96
CA PHE A 3 -37.79 50.94 55.53
C PHE A 3 -36.92 49.78 54.98
N HIS A 4 -36.26 49.85 53.81
CA HIS A 4 -35.60 50.98 53.13
C HIS A 4 -35.60 50.85 51.58
N ARG A 5 -35.60 52.02 50.90
CA ARG A 5 -35.15 52.22 49.51
C ARG A 5 -33.67 51.82 49.35
N GLY A 6 -33.31 51.21 48.22
CA GLY A 6 -31.92 50.94 47.85
C GLY A 6 -31.72 50.63 46.37
N VAL A 7 -31.43 51.68 45.60
CA VAL A 7 -30.46 51.77 44.48
C VAL A 7 -30.47 50.71 43.36
N VAL A 8 -30.83 51.20 42.17
CA VAL A 8 -30.59 50.63 40.84
C VAL A 8 -29.15 50.12 40.69
N LYS A 9 -28.96 48.84 40.35
CA LYS A 9 -27.70 48.37 39.76
C LYS A 9 -27.98 47.49 38.54
N GLN A 10 -27.86 48.18 37.41
CA GLN A 10 -27.70 47.70 36.05
C GLN A 10 -26.87 46.40 35.99
N PHE A 11 -27.50 45.29 35.59
CA PHE A 11 -26.80 44.13 35.02
C PHE A 11 -27.52 43.68 33.75
N ALA A 12 -27.85 44.65 32.90
CA ALA A 12 -27.88 44.40 31.47
C ALA A 12 -26.49 44.74 30.94
N SER A 13 -25.95 43.88 30.07
CA SER A 13 -24.77 44.12 29.23
C SER A 13 -23.44 43.62 29.77
N ILE A 14 -23.23 42.29 29.75
CA ILE A 14 -21.96 41.72 29.25
C ILE A 14 -22.34 40.48 28.42
N LEU A 15 -23.06 40.69 27.31
CA LEU A 15 -22.88 39.81 26.16
C LEU A 15 -21.56 40.26 25.55
N PRO A 16 -20.57 39.38 25.39
CA PRO A 16 -19.37 39.79 24.70
C PRO A 16 -19.82 40.06 23.26
N THR A 17 -19.77 41.33 22.84
CA THR A 17 -19.90 41.74 21.44
C THR A 17 -18.63 41.28 20.71
N GLU A 18 -18.37 39.97 20.73
CA GLU A 18 -17.38 39.33 19.89
C GLU A 18 -17.89 39.51 18.47
N ASN A 19 -17.16 40.33 17.73
CA ASN A 19 -17.48 40.71 16.37
C ASN A 19 -17.79 39.43 15.59
N MET A 20 -19.04 39.26 15.13
CA MET A 20 -19.49 38.04 14.47
C MET A 20 -18.52 37.62 13.34
N LYS A 21 -17.94 38.63 12.66
CA LYS A 21 -16.90 38.48 11.63
C LYS A 21 -15.63 37.79 12.13
N THR A 22 -15.21 38.05 13.36
CA THR A 22 -14.05 37.43 14.00
C THR A 22 -14.30 35.95 14.26
N PHE A 23 -15.51 35.58 14.71
CA PHE A 23 -15.89 34.17 14.88
C PHE A 23 -15.94 33.45 13.53
N TYR A 24 -16.52 34.07 12.50
CA TYR A 24 -16.51 33.54 11.14
C TYR A 24 -15.10 33.41 10.57
N PHE A 25 -14.18 34.31 10.93
CA PHE A 25 -12.79 34.27 10.50
C PHE A 25 -12.04 33.08 11.12
N PHE A 26 -12.11 32.91 12.44
CA PHE A 26 -11.49 31.76 13.11
C PHE A 26 -12.10 30.43 12.67
N SER A 27 -13.41 30.40 12.47
CA SER A 27 -14.15 29.25 11.93
C SER A 27 -13.67 28.91 10.51
N ALA A 28 -13.60 29.89 9.60
CA ALA A 28 -13.10 29.69 8.25
C ALA A 28 -11.64 29.21 8.23
N CYS A 29 -10.76 29.80 9.04
CA CYS A 29 -9.37 29.34 9.16
C CYS A 29 -9.26 27.92 9.72
N PHE A 30 -10.14 27.54 10.65
CA PHE A 30 -10.17 26.19 11.19
C PHE A 30 -10.67 25.18 10.15
N TYR A 31 -11.73 25.52 9.39
CA TYR A 31 -12.22 24.68 8.30
C TYR A 31 -11.21 24.54 7.16
N THR A 32 -10.49 25.60 6.79
CA THR A 32 -9.43 25.53 5.76
C THR A 32 -8.23 24.70 6.24
N PHE A 33 -7.86 24.81 7.52
CA PHE A 33 -6.83 23.98 8.12
C PHE A 33 -7.26 22.50 8.18
N LEU A 34 -8.50 22.23 8.59
CA LEU A 34 -9.09 20.88 8.56
C LEU A 34 -9.13 20.30 7.15
N THR A 35 -9.55 21.06 6.13
CA THR A 35 -9.53 20.58 4.73
C THR A 35 -8.12 20.34 4.22
N THR A 36 -7.15 21.13 4.67
CA THR A 36 -5.73 20.92 4.31
C THR A 36 -5.19 19.66 4.97
N ILE A 37 -5.50 19.42 6.25
CA ILE A 37 -5.16 18.15 6.93
C ILE A 37 -5.85 16.97 6.25
N TYR A 38 -7.11 17.12 5.85
CA TYR A 38 -7.86 16.07 5.15
C TYR A 38 -7.33 15.81 3.73
N ALA A 39 -6.78 16.84 3.06
CA ALA A 39 -6.12 16.73 1.76
C ALA A 39 -4.70 16.14 1.87
N VAL A 40 -3.97 16.44 2.95
CA VAL A 40 -2.68 15.81 3.30
C VAL A 40 -2.88 14.35 3.74
N GLY A 41 -4.10 13.98 4.14
CA GLY A 41 -4.51 12.62 4.54
C GLY A 41 -4.73 11.60 3.41
N ARG A 42 -4.03 11.71 2.26
CA ARG A 42 -4.02 10.65 1.23
C ARG A 42 -2.64 10.09 0.86
N VAL A 43 -1.63 10.30 1.69
CA VAL A 43 -0.48 9.37 1.70
C VAL A 43 -0.83 8.26 2.68
N SER A 44 -1.10 7.07 2.17
CA SER A 44 -1.33 5.89 3.01
C SER A 44 -0.12 5.74 3.95
N PRO A 45 -0.29 5.69 5.29
CA PRO A 45 0.82 5.50 6.22
C PRO A 45 1.61 4.22 5.92
N ALA A 46 0.97 3.24 5.28
CA ALA A 46 1.59 2.03 4.77
C ALA A 46 2.55 2.25 3.57
N CYS A 47 2.60 3.43 2.95
CA CYS A 47 3.59 3.78 1.93
C CYS A 47 4.80 4.51 2.55
N LEU A 48 4.59 5.31 3.60
CA LEU A 48 5.68 6.01 4.30
C LEU A 48 6.62 5.05 5.04
N GLU A 49 6.12 3.93 5.55
CA GLU A 49 6.96 2.87 6.11
C GLU A 49 7.69 2.05 5.03
N LYS A 50 7.19 2.04 3.78
CA LYS A 50 7.78 1.28 2.66
C LYS A 50 8.96 1.97 2.01
N GLU A 51 8.92 3.29 1.88
CA GLU A 51 10.08 4.06 1.38
C GLU A 51 11.27 3.91 2.33
N LYS A 52 11.01 3.82 3.64
CA LYS A 52 12.04 3.52 4.64
C LYS A 52 12.63 2.11 4.48
N ALA A 53 11.79 1.11 4.20
CA ALA A 53 12.25 -0.26 3.97
C ALA A 53 13.15 -0.35 2.73
N ILE A 54 12.76 0.27 1.61
CA ILE A 54 13.57 0.31 0.38
C ILE A 54 14.92 0.97 0.64
N ALA A 55 14.94 2.11 1.34
CA ALA A 55 16.19 2.79 1.70
C ALA A 55 17.13 1.91 2.56
N LEU A 56 16.58 1.09 3.46
CA LEU A 56 17.36 0.14 4.25
C LEU A 56 17.92 -1.00 3.39
N LEU A 57 17.12 -1.54 2.47
CA LEU A 57 17.53 -2.59 1.53
C LEU A 57 18.65 -2.09 0.59
N GLU A 58 18.53 -0.88 0.05
CA GLU A 58 19.58 -0.24 -0.77
C GLU A 58 20.85 0.02 0.03
N THR A 59 20.71 0.46 1.28
CA THR A 59 21.85 0.65 2.18
C THR A 59 22.59 -0.67 2.42
N ALA A 60 21.87 -1.79 2.62
CA ALA A 60 22.45 -3.11 2.77
C ALA A 60 23.23 -3.56 1.51
N GLN A 61 22.70 -3.33 0.30
CA GLN A 61 23.43 -3.62 -0.94
C GLN A 61 24.74 -2.82 -1.06
N ASN A 62 24.73 -1.56 -0.63
CA ASN A 62 25.93 -0.72 -0.64
C ASN A 62 27.01 -1.28 0.30
N PHE A 63 26.62 -1.73 1.50
CA PHE A 63 27.54 -2.40 2.41
C PHE A 63 28.12 -3.69 1.83
N LEU A 64 27.30 -4.54 1.21
CA LEU A 64 27.77 -5.77 0.56
C LEU A 64 28.71 -5.49 -0.62
N THR A 65 28.44 -4.43 -1.38
CA THR A 65 29.30 -4.00 -2.49
C THR A 65 30.62 -3.45 -1.99
N LYS A 66 30.61 -2.69 -0.89
CA LYS A 66 31.84 -2.23 -0.24
C LYS A 66 32.65 -3.40 0.33
N ALA A 67 31.99 -4.44 0.84
CA ALA A 67 32.64 -5.65 1.33
C ALA A 67 33.35 -6.42 0.20
N GLU A 68 32.72 -6.55 -0.97
CA GLU A 68 33.33 -7.20 -2.14
C GLU A 68 34.64 -6.53 -2.56
N VAL A 69 34.69 -5.19 -2.56
CA VAL A 69 35.91 -4.43 -2.87
C VAL A 69 37.01 -4.65 -1.82
N SER A 70 36.65 -4.93 -0.56
CA SER A 70 37.62 -5.23 0.49
C SER A 70 38.15 -6.67 0.47
N PHE A 71 37.47 -7.59 -0.20
CA PHE A 71 37.87 -9.00 -0.30
C PHE A 71 38.00 -9.45 -1.77
N PRO A 72 38.98 -8.93 -2.52
CA PRO A 72 39.21 -9.39 -3.89
C PRO A 72 39.72 -10.83 -3.89
N SER A 73 39.06 -11.69 -4.68
CA SER A 73 39.36 -13.07 -5.06
C SER A 73 40.53 -13.76 -4.34
N CYS A 74 40.21 -14.80 -3.56
CA CYS A 74 41.23 -15.72 -3.05
C CYS A 74 41.98 -16.39 -4.21
N ASN A 75 43.30 -16.48 -4.10
CA ASN A 75 44.16 -17.16 -5.05
C ASN A 75 44.19 -18.67 -4.70
N GLU A 76 43.91 -19.54 -5.67
CA GLU A 76 43.65 -20.98 -5.50
C GLU A 76 44.90 -21.83 -5.17
N TYR A 77 45.95 -21.26 -4.57
CA TYR A 77 47.19 -22.01 -4.32
C TYR A 77 47.82 -21.72 -2.98
N VAL A 78 47.22 -22.24 -1.90
CA VAL A 78 47.94 -22.44 -0.64
C VAL A 78 47.53 -23.77 -0.03
N ASN A 79 48.48 -24.70 -0.02
CA ASN A 79 48.33 -26.07 0.46
C ASN A 79 48.47 -26.13 2.00
N SER A 80 47.65 -25.35 2.72
CA SER A 80 47.69 -25.23 4.17
C SER A 80 46.39 -25.73 4.79
N THR A 81 46.55 -26.64 5.74
CA THR A 81 45.51 -27.32 6.51
C THR A 81 44.79 -26.38 7.47
N ASP A 82 44.18 -25.31 6.96
CA ASP A 82 43.27 -24.44 7.70
C ASP A 82 42.08 -24.10 6.79
N GLU A 83 40.98 -24.82 7.00
CA GLU A 83 39.68 -24.51 6.40
C GLU A 83 39.13 -23.21 7.00
N SER A 84 39.59 -22.05 6.55
CA SER A 84 38.84 -20.82 6.76
C SER A 84 39.23 -19.77 5.74
N GLU A 85 38.22 -19.05 5.25
CA GLU A 85 38.32 -17.76 4.54
C GLU A 85 38.04 -17.71 3.02
N CYS A 86 37.46 -18.73 2.40
CA CYS A 86 36.86 -18.58 1.05
C CYS A 86 35.43 -19.13 0.92
N GLY A 87 34.59 -18.86 1.92
CA GLY A 87 33.13 -19.03 1.85
C GLY A 87 32.35 -17.71 1.90
N SER A 88 33.05 -16.58 2.05
CA SER A 88 32.46 -15.27 2.30
C SER A 88 32.01 -14.56 1.02
N LEU A 89 32.76 -14.69 -0.09
CA LEU A 89 32.37 -14.08 -1.38
C LEU A 89 31.09 -14.69 -1.96
N THR A 90 30.96 -16.02 -1.91
CA THR A 90 29.75 -16.73 -2.34
C THR A 90 28.53 -16.29 -1.51
N PHE A 91 28.71 -16.10 -0.20
CA PHE A 91 27.67 -15.58 0.68
C PHE A 91 27.29 -14.12 0.37
N ILE A 92 28.27 -13.27 0.06
CA ILE A 92 28.04 -11.87 -0.34
C ILE A 92 27.25 -11.82 -1.67
N GLU A 93 27.59 -12.65 -2.65
CA GLU A 93 26.91 -12.72 -3.94
C GLU A 93 25.46 -13.23 -3.80
N VAL A 94 25.26 -14.30 -3.03
CA VAL A 94 23.91 -14.81 -2.71
C VAL A 94 23.08 -13.74 -1.99
N SER A 95 23.68 -13.05 -1.01
CA SER A 95 23.00 -11.98 -0.26
C SER A 95 22.58 -10.82 -1.16
N LYS A 96 23.42 -10.43 -2.13
CA LYS A 96 23.11 -9.39 -3.11
C LYS A 96 21.95 -9.77 -4.02
N ASN A 97 21.94 -11.01 -4.53
CA ASN A 97 20.89 -11.51 -5.40
C ASN A 97 19.53 -11.53 -4.67
N LEU A 98 19.51 -12.01 -3.42
CA LEU A 98 18.30 -11.99 -2.58
C LEU A 98 17.76 -10.58 -2.36
N ILE A 99 18.63 -9.62 -2.01
CA ILE A 99 18.19 -8.23 -1.79
C ILE A 99 17.69 -7.61 -3.11
N SER A 100 18.33 -7.90 -4.24
CA SER A 100 17.90 -7.44 -5.56
C SER A 100 16.50 -7.96 -5.92
N ASP A 101 16.24 -9.24 -5.67
CA ASP A 101 14.94 -9.86 -5.91
C ASP A 101 13.85 -9.28 -5.02
N VAL A 102 14.16 -9.03 -3.74
CA VAL A 102 13.25 -8.38 -2.80
C VAL A 102 12.90 -6.97 -3.27
N ILE A 103 13.89 -6.15 -3.67
CA ILE A 103 13.66 -4.79 -4.17
C ILE A 103 12.83 -4.81 -5.46
N LYS A 104 13.15 -5.71 -6.40
CA LYS A 104 12.47 -5.82 -7.69
C LYS A 104 11.00 -6.23 -7.54
N ASN A 105 10.72 -7.15 -6.63
CA ASN A 105 9.37 -7.62 -6.36
C ASN A 105 8.63 -6.75 -5.33
N PHE A 106 9.33 -5.76 -4.74
CA PHE A 106 8.71 -4.85 -3.79
C PHE A 106 7.65 -4.01 -4.50
N PRO A 107 6.40 -3.98 -4.01
CA PRO A 107 5.33 -3.23 -4.66
C PRO A 107 5.68 -1.74 -4.64
N THR A 108 5.91 -1.16 -5.82
CA THR A 108 6.10 0.28 -5.98
C THR A 108 4.78 0.98 -5.67
N CYS A 109 4.85 2.00 -4.80
CA CYS A 109 3.67 2.83 -4.57
C CYS A 109 3.34 3.56 -5.88
N SER A 110 2.16 3.32 -6.45
CA SER A 110 1.59 4.24 -7.42
C SER A 110 1.38 5.56 -6.71
N LYS A 111 1.99 6.65 -7.21
CA LYS A 111 1.64 8.01 -6.76
C LYS A 111 0.12 8.17 -6.88
N PRO A 112 -0.53 8.94 -5.99
CA PRO A 112 -1.95 9.21 -6.12
C PRO A 112 -2.21 9.74 -7.52
N ILE A 113 -3.07 9.04 -8.26
CA ILE A 113 -3.67 9.58 -9.47
C ILE A 113 -4.41 10.83 -9.02
N GLU A 114 -3.97 12.02 -9.45
CA GLU A 114 -4.81 13.21 -9.43
C GLU A 114 -6.08 12.84 -10.18
N LYS A 115 -7.20 12.78 -9.45
CA LYS A 115 -8.51 12.72 -10.08
C LYS A 115 -8.72 14.08 -10.72
N ASP A 116 -8.37 14.19 -11.99
CA ASP A 116 -8.96 15.19 -12.85
C ASP A 116 -10.42 14.80 -13.04
N ASP A 117 -11.29 15.56 -12.39
CA ASP A 117 -12.71 15.60 -12.70
C ASP A 117 -12.85 16.02 -14.18
N LYS A 118 -13.15 15.06 -15.06
CA LYS A 118 -13.84 15.35 -16.31
C LYS A 118 -14.94 14.33 -16.51
N ASP A 119 -16.14 14.79 -16.18
CA ASP A 119 -17.34 14.45 -16.93
C ASP A 119 -17.01 14.56 -18.43
N ASP A 120 -17.20 13.48 -19.19
CA ASP A 120 -17.74 13.64 -20.53
C ASP A 120 -18.61 12.46 -20.93
N LYS A 121 -19.81 12.84 -21.37
CA LYS A 121 -20.85 11.97 -21.89
C LYS A 121 -20.39 11.33 -23.20
N ASN A 122 -20.98 10.17 -23.46
CA ASN A 122 -21.36 9.65 -24.77
C ASN A 122 -20.37 9.88 -25.92
N ASP A 123 -19.79 8.81 -26.43
CA ASP A 123 -19.88 8.62 -27.87
C ASP A 123 -20.14 7.16 -28.25
N LYS A 124 -21.08 7.08 -29.20
CA LYS A 124 -21.69 5.92 -29.81
C LYS A 124 -20.74 5.23 -30.77
N ASP A 125 -21.01 3.93 -30.90
CA ASP A 125 -20.98 3.14 -32.14
C ASP A 125 -19.70 3.18 -32.98
N LYS A 126 -19.00 2.03 -32.99
CA LYS A 126 -18.58 1.46 -34.27
C LYS A 126 -18.67 -0.05 -34.26
N ASP A 127 -19.70 -0.51 -34.94
CA ASP A 127 -19.86 -1.86 -35.48
C ASP A 127 -18.63 -2.23 -36.33
N ASP A 128 -18.15 -3.47 -36.21
CA ASP A 128 -18.36 -4.44 -37.29
C ASP A 128 -17.96 -5.87 -36.86
N LYS A 129 -18.96 -6.74 -37.05
CA LYS A 129 -18.96 -8.19 -37.29
C LYS A 129 -17.63 -8.96 -37.19
N ASP A 130 -17.66 -10.02 -36.38
CA ASP A 130 -17.75 -11.37 -36.96
C ASP A 130 -18.63 -12.28 -36.09
N LYS A 131 -19.56 -12.97 -36.76
CA LYS A 131 -20.38 -14.04 -36.20
C LYS A 131 -19.63 -15.34 -36.41
N ASP A 132 -19.61 -16.21 -35.40
CA ASP A 132 -20.10 -17.58 -35.55
C ASP A 132 -20.31 -18.25 -34.20
N ASN A 133 -21.46 -18.92 -34.08
CA ASN A 133 -21.96 -19.65 -32.92
C ASN A 133 -21.10 -20.88 -32.60
N LYS A 134 -20.75 -21.07 -31.33
CA LYS A 134 -20.61 -22.41 -30.77
C LYS A 134 -20.87 -22.43 -29.26
N ASP A 135 -22.10 -22.80 -28.94
CA ASP A 135 -22.53 -23.64 -27.82
C ASP A 135 -21.62 -23.76 -26.57
N LYS A 136 -22.22 -23.30 -25.47
CA LYS A 136 -22.27 -23.89 -24.11
C LYS A 136 -21.20 -23.48 -23.11
N ASP A 137 -21.75 -22.88 -22.05
CA ASP A 137 -21.26 -22.83 -20.68
C ASP A 137 -20.18 -21.81 -20.34
N ASP A 138 -20.33 -20.58 -20.84
CA ASP A 138 -19.76 -19.41 -20.17
C ASP A 138 -20.56 -19.14 -18.90
N LYS A 139 -20.22 -19.90 -17.85
CA LYS A 139 -20.42 -19.46 -16.48
C LYS A 139 -19.68 -18.12 -16.41
N ILE A 140 -20.43 -17.02 -16.48
CA ILE A 140 -19.99 -15.71 -16.01
C ILE A 140 -19.53 -15.95 -14.58
N VAL A 141 -18.25 -16.27 -14.41
CA VAL A 141 -17.58 -16.24 -13.13
C VAL A 141 -17.67 -14.78 -12.80
N LYS A 142 -18.69 -14.45 -11.99
CA LYS A 142 -18.60 -13.31 -11.10
C LYS A 142 -17.20 -13.46 -10.53
N ASP A 143 -16.29 -12.57 -10.89
CA ASP A 143 -14.98 -12.45 -10.25
C ASP A 143 -15.29 -12.08 -8.80
N GLY A 144 -15.71 -13.10 -8.05
CA GLY A 144 -15.83 -13.11 -6.63
C GLY A 144 -14.41 -12.92 -6.19
N GLU A 145 -14.18 -11.78 -5.56
CA GLU A 145 -12.89 -11.44 -5.01
C GLU A 145 -12.47 -12.54 -4.03
N HIS A 146 -11.62 -13.44 -4.53
CA HIS A 146 -11.11 -14.58 -3.77
C HIS A 146 -10.35 -14.07 -2.55
N LYS A 147 -10.65 -14.59 -1.37
CA LYS A 147 -10.07 -14.11 -0.11
C LYS A 147 -8.71 -14.73 0.17
N ASP A 148 -8.48 -15.93 -0.36
CA ASP A 148 -7.26 -16.70 -0.20
C ASP A 148 -7.04 -17.66 -1.40
N CYS A 149 -5.93 -18.40 -1.39
CA CYS A 149 -5.61 -19.38 -2.41
C CYS A 149 -6.57 -20.57 -2.47
N SER A 150 -7.28 -20.89 -1.38
CA SER A 150 -8.26 -21.98 -1.37
C SER A 150 -9.51 -21.60 -2.17
N ASP A 151 -9.99 -20.36 -2.02
CA ASP A 151 -11.08 -19.80 -2.84
C ASP A 151 -10.72 -19.85 -4.34
N ILE A 152 -9.46 -19.51 -4.67
CA ILE A 152 -8.94 -19.53 -6.05
C ILE A 152 -8.93 -20.95 -6.60
N LEU A 153 -8.46 -21.93 -5.81
CA LEU A 153 -8.49 -23.33 -6.20
C LEU A 153 -9.92 -23.82 -6.45
N ALA A 154 -10.86 -23.47 -5.56
CA ALA A 154 -12.27 -23.78 -5.72
C ALA A 154 -12.93 -23.12 -6.95
N SER A 155 -12.33 -22.04 -7.47
CA SER A 155 -12.73 -21.41 -8.72
C SER A 155 -12.29 -22.20 -9.96
N GLY A 156 -11.54 -23.29 -9.79
CA GLY A 156 -11.01 -24.12 -10.87
C GLY A 156 -9.63 -23.69 -11.37
N ARG A 157 -8.95 -22.77 -10.70
CA ARG A 157 -7.57 -22.38 -11.03
C ARG A 157 -6.60 -23.25 -10.22
N ASN A 158 -5.97 -24.20 -10.91
CA ASN A 158 -5.20 -25.29 -10.32
C ASN A 158 -3.69 -25.22 -10.59
N GLU A 159 -3.20 -24.12 -11.16
CA GLU A 159 -1.77 -23.92 -11.43
C GLU A 159 -1.13 -23.11 -10.31
N SER A 160 0.05 -23.51 -9.85
CA SER A 160 0.82 -22.74 -8.85
C SER A 160 1.33 -21.43 -9.45
N GLY A 161 1.30 -20.34 -8.68
CA GLY A 161 1.71 -19.03 -9.20
C GLY A 161 1.37 -17.83 -8.33
N ILE A 162 1.63 -16.64 -8.86
CA ILE A 162 1.29 -15.39 -8.16
C ILE A 162 -0.16 -15.02 -8.46
N TYR A 163 -0.97 -15.00 -7.42
CA TYR A 163 -2.37 -14.61 -7.47
C TYR A 163 -2.63 -13.33 -6.70
N THR A 164 -3.81 -12.78 -6.95
CA THR A 164 -4.32 -11.61 -6.28
C THR A 164 -5.50 -12.01 -5.41
N ILE A 165 -5.37 -11.80 -4.11
CA ILE A 165 -6.43 -12.03 -3.12
C ILE A 165 -6.92 -10.71 -2.53
N TRP A 166 -8.15 -10.70 -2.03
CA TRP A 166 -8.78 -9.53 -1.46
C TRP A 166 -9.06 -9.75 0.02
N THR A 167 -8.29 -9.07 0.84
CA THR A 167 -8.39 -9.14 2.31
C THR A 167 -9.31 -8.02 2.81
N GLY A 168 -10.24 -8.33 3.71
CA GLY A 168 -11.12 -7.35 4.35
C GLY A 168 -12.62 -7.64 4.16
N GLU A 169 -13.41 -7.25 5.15
CA GLU A 169 -14.83 -7.62 5.26
C GLU A 169 -15.78 -6.59 4.62
N SER A 170 -15.36 -5.33 4.55
CA SER A 170 -16.13 -4.22 3.99
C SER A 170 -15.47 -3.67 2.72
N PRO A 171 -16.26 -3.16 1.74
CA PRO A 171 -15.72 -2.43 0.59
C PRO A 171 -14.75 -1.29 0.95
N THR A 172 -14.89 -0.71 2.14
CA THR A 172 -14.02 0.38 2.62
C THR A 172 -12.70 -0.10 3.25
N THR A 173 -12.63 -1.36 3.67
CA THR A 173 -11.45 -1.97 4.28
C THR A 173 -10.80 -3.03 3.39
N ARG A 174 -11.37 -3.30 2.21
CA ARG A 174 -10.81 -4.25 1.26
C ARG A 174 -9.45 -3.78 0.76
N LYS A 175 -8.49 -4.70 0.81
CA LYS A 175 -7.13 -4.51 0.35
C LYS A 175 -6.74 -5.68 -0.53
N GLN A 176 -6.23 -5.33 -1.70
CA GLN A 176 -5.65 -6.27 -2.64
C GLN A 176 -4.25 -6.69 -2.15
N LEU A 177 -3.96 -7.99 -2.16
CA LEU A 177 -2.66 -8.54 -1.85
C LEU A 177 -2.24 -9.51 -2.95
N ARG A 178 -0.99 -9.41 -3.40
CA ARG A 178 -0.38 -10.38 -4.31
C ARG A 178 0.34 -11.43 -3.47
N VAL A 179 -0.04 -12.68 -3.64
CA VAL A 179 0.48 -13.83 -2.88
C VAL A 179 0.90 -14.93 -3.84
N TYR A 180 1.86 -15.77 -3.43
CA TYR A 180 2.12 -17.02 -4.13
C TYR A 180 1.16 -18.08 -3.62
N CYS A 181 0.40 -18.69 -4.53
CA CYS A 181 -0.43 -19.84 -4.24
C CYS A 181 0.23 -21.11 -4.77
N ASP A 182 0.41 -22.08 -3.88
CA ASP A 182 0.73 -23.44 -4.27
C ASP A 182 -0.58 -24.23 -4.43
N MET A 183 -0.88 -24.59 -5.67
CA MET A 183 -2.11 -25.30 -6.07
C MET A 183 -1.85 -26.77 -6.40
N GLU A 184 -0.60 -27.21 -6.37
CA GLU A 184 -0.17 -28.52 -6.90
C GLU A 184 0.27 -29.47 -5.79
N THR A 185 0.79 -28.94 -4.68
CA THR A 185 1.23 -29.73 -3.52
C THR A 185 0.09 -29.98 -2.54
N ASP A 186 -0.02 -31.23 -2.04
CA ASP A 186 -0.94 -31.61 -0.96
C ASP A 186 -2.36 -31.05 -1.13
N ASP A 187 -3.01 -31.41 -2.24
CA ASP A 187 -4.34 -30.95 -2.67
C ASP A 187 -4.49 -29.44 -2.94
N GLY A 188 -3.40 -28.65 -2.82
CA GLY A 188 -3.33 -27.25 -3.24
C GLY A 188 -4.07 -26.26 -2.35
N GLY A 189 -4.15 -25.01 -2.81
CA GLY A 189 -4.86 -23.93 -2.12
C GLY A 189 -4.03 -23.26 -1.02
N TRP A 190 -2.72 -23.52 -0.99
CA TRP A 190 -1.82 -23.00 0.04
C TRP A 190 -1.39 -21.58 -0.29
N THR A 191 -1.62 -20.66 0.65
CA THR A 191 -1.03 -19.31 0.58
C THR A 191 0.35 -19.35 1.23
N VAL A 192 1.40 -19.16 0.44
CA VAL A 192 2.78 -19.14 0.96
C VAL A 192 3.07 -17.75 1.54
N ILE A 193 3.48 -17.72 2.82
CA ILE A 193 3.77 -16.50 3.60
C ILE A 193 5.26 -16.17 3.65
#